data_AF-A0A9J6GJ89-F1
#
_entry.id   AF-A0A9J6GJ89-F1
#
_cell.length_a   1.000
_cell.length_b   1.000
_cell.length_c   1.000
_cell.angle_alpha   90.00
_cell.angle_beta   90.00
_cell.angle_gamma   90.00
#
_symmetry.space_group_name_H-M   'P 1'
#
loop_
_entity.id
_entity.type
_entity.pdbx_description
1 polymer ?
#
loop_
_entity_poly.entity_id
_entity_poly.type
_entity_poly.pdbx_seq_one_letter_code
_entity_poly.pdbx_strand_id
1 'polypeptide(L)'
;MPWKVLCATVQRQLQDRPQGARFFRSLKPTKQDKRGYVPFHVKTWSCQRTARVCERHFKAEDIVRKTSYIDQATGRTVAAPLSRLRLRAEAVPTVFPDCPSYLSIESSRREDPESKRMRLEAASLEKVLAESILTAKKEEEADKLCDLKDVQTSFEAKS
;
A
#
# COMPACT_ATOMS: atom_id res chain seq x y z
N MET A 1 -5.62 -28.51 -5.20
CA MET A 1 -4.32 -28.19 -5.85
C MET A 1 -3.25 -28.02 -4.77
N PRO A 2 -2.20 -28.85 -4.70
CA PRO A 2 -1.16 -28.71 -3.68
C PRO A 2 -0.32 -27.46 -3.94
N TRP A 3 -0.11 -26.64 -2.91
CA TRP A 3 0.70 -25.40 -2.95
C TRP A 3 2.13 -25.59 -3.48
N LYS A 4 2.69 -26.80 -3.39
CA LYS A 4 3.99 -27.17 -3.96
C LYS A 4 3.99 -27.12 -5.50
N VAL A 5 2.88 -27.48 -6.14
CA VAL A 5 2.73 -27.45 -7.60
C VAL A 5 2.67 -26.00 -8.09
N LEU A 6 1.95 -25.15 -7.35
CA LEU A 6 1.85 -23.72 -7.63
C LEU A 6 3.23 -23.03 -7.60
N CYS A 7 4.04 -23.33 -6.59
CA CYS A 7 5.40 -22.81 -6.45
C CYS A 7 6.30 -23.24 -7.61
N ALA A 8 6.21 -24.51 -8.03
CA ALA A 8 6.98 -25.01 -9.17
C ALA A 8 6.56 -24.38 -10.51
N THR A 9 5.26 -24.15 -10.72
CA THR A 9 4.73 -23.49 -11.92
C THR A 9 5.17 -22.03 -12.01
N VAL A 10 5.06 -21.28 -10.91
CA VAL A 10 5.53 -19.89 -10.82
C VAL A 10 7.04 -19.82 -11.09
N GLN A 11 7.81 -20.74 -10.50
CA GLN A 11 9.25 -20.80 -10.71
C GLN A 11 9.64 -21.15 -12.15
N ARG A 12 8.86 -22.00 -12.82
CA ARG A 12 9.05 -22.35 -14.23
C ARG A 12 8.76 -21.16 -15.15
N GLN A 13 7.65 -20.45 -14.93
CA GLN A 13 7.33 -19.24 -15.70
C GLN A 13 8.38 -18.14 -15.57
N LEU A 14 8.91 -17.92 -14.36
CA LEU A 14 9.97 -16.93 -14.15
C LEU A 14 11.28 -17.28 -14.88
N GLN A 15 11.49 -18.58 -15.15
CA GLN A 15 12.66 -19.09 -15.86
C GLN A 15 12.41 -19.27 -17.36
N ASP A 16 11.17 -19.08 -17.83
CA ASP A 16 10.87 -19.17 -19.25
C ASP A 16 11.67 -18.12 -20.01
N ARG A 17 12.23 -18.54 -21.14
CA ARG A 17 13.07 -17.70 -21.99
C ARG A 17 12.35 -17.34 -23.29
N PRO A 18 11.41 -16.39 -23.27
CA PRO A 18 10.83 -15.89 -24.50
C PRO A 18 11.91 -15.20 -25.35
N GLN A 19 11.87 -15.43 -26.66
CA GLN A 19 12.81 -14.83 -27.60
C GLN A 19 12.72 -13.29 -27.54
N GLY A 20 13.86 -12.61 -27.49
CA GLY A 20 13.94 -11.14 -27.47
C GLY A 20 13.76 -10.48 -26.10
N ALA A 21 13.41 -11.21 -25.04
CA ALA A 21 13.25 -10.63 -23.71
C ALA A 21 14.60 -10.42 -23.00
N ARG A 22 14.72 -9.30 -22.28
CA ARG A 22 15.88 -9.03 -21.43
C ARG A 22 15.71 -9.70 -20.06
N PHE A 23 16.81 -10.22 -19.53
CA PHE A 23 16.81 -10.95 -18.26
C PHE A 23 17.56 -10.18 -17.17
N PHE A 24 16.92 -10.05 -16.01
CA PHE A 24 17.52 -9.50 -14.81
C PHE A 24 18.01 -10.63 -13.91
N ARG A 25 19.14 -10.39 -13.23
CA ARG A 25 19.56 -11.27 -12.14
C ARG A 25 18.68 -10.97 -10.93
N SER A 26 18.34 -12.00 -10.17
CA SER A 26 17.72 -11.81 -8.85
C SER A 26 18.52 -10.80 -8.05
N LEU A 27 17.88 -9.69 -7.68
CA LEU A 27 18.46 -8.76 -6.72
C LEU A 27 18.67 -9.54 -5.43
N LYS A 28 19.88 -9.47 -4.87
CA LYS A 28 20.13 -10.03 -3.54
C LYS A 28 19.22 -9.26 -2.58
N PRO A 29 18.49 -9.93 -1.66
CA PRO A 29 17.81 -9.20 -0.61
C PRO A 29 18.87 -8.38 0.14
N THR A 30 18.77 -7.06 0.06
CA THR A 30 19.56 -6.16 0.89
C THR A 30 19.16 -6.42 2.34
N LYS A 31 20.10 -6.33 3.28
CA LYS A 31 19.86 -6.58 4.73
C LYS A 31 18.88 -5.59 5.40
N GLN A 32 18.14 -4.80 4.62
CA GLN A 32 17.28 -3.73 5.08
C GLN A 32 15.85 -4.06 4.71
N ASP A 33 15.14 -4.77 5.58
CA ASP A 33 14.14 -4.13 6.44
C ASP A 33 13.50 -5.20 7.33
N LYS A 34 13.71 -5.07 8.65
CA LYS A 34 12.99 -5.89 9.65
C LYS A 34 11.69 -5.20 10.10
N ARG A 35 11.35 -4.05 9.53
CA ARG A 35 10.09 -3.35 9.79
C ARG A 35 9.17 -3.55 8.59
N GLY A 36 8.12 -4.33 8.79
CA GLY A 36 7.11 -4.55 7.76
C GLY A 36 7.18 -5.96 7.20
N TYR A 37 6.33 -6.81 7.76
CA TYR A 37 5.93 -8.12 7.26
C TYR A 37 5.78 -8.11 5.72
N VAL A 38 6.78 -8.61 5.00
CA VAL A 38 6.67 -8.87 3.55
C VAL A 38 5.58 -9.92 3.33
N PRO A 39 4.71 -9.77 2.31
CA PRO A 39 3.61 -10.70 2.07
C PRO A 39 4.10 -12.15 2.01
N PHE A 40 3.49 -12.99 2.82
CA PHE A 40 3.81 -14.41 3.09
C PHE A 40 3.66 -15.34 1.86
N HIS A 41 3.64 -14.82 0.64
CA HIS A 41 3.53 -15.58 -0.61
C HIS A 41 4.87 -15.71 -1.36
N VAL A 42 5.87 -14.89 -1.02
CA VAL A 42 7.27 -15.16 -1.37
C VAL A 42 7.94 -15.89 -0.22
N LYS A 43 7.52 -17.14 0.00
CA LYS A 43 8.29 -18.08 0.82
C LYS A 43 9.67 -18.14 0.21
N THR A 44 10.60 -17.36 0.78
CA THR A 44 12.01 -17.18 0.42
C THR A 44 12.28 -17.70 -0.97
N TRP A 45 12.24 -16.84 -1.99
CA TRP A 45 12.83 -17.19 -3.29
C TRP A 45 14.20 -17.76 -3.01
N SER A 46 14.30 -19.09 -3.04
CA SER A 46 15.51 -19.80 -2.68
C SER A 46 16.41 -19.49 -3.83
N CYS A 47 17.28 -18.50 -3.60
CA CYS A 47 18.10 -17.85 -4.59
C CYS A 47 19.10 -18.90 -5.07
N GLN A 48 18.67 -19.75 -6.00
CA GLN A 48 19.59 -20.47 -6.84
C GLN A 48 20.38 -19.37 -7.53
N ARG A 49 21.69 -19.35 -7.30
CA ARG A 49 22.64 -18.26 -7.63
C ARG A 49 22.61 -17.85 -9.12
N THR A 50 21.91 -18.62 -9.95
CA THR A 50 21.77 -18.52 -11.40
C THR A 50 20.37 -18.11 -11.87
N ALA A 51 19.39 -17.95 -10.98
CA ALA A 51 18.03 -17.64 -11.38
C ALA A 51 17.95 -16.24 -12.03
N ARG A 52 17.37 -16.20 -13.23
CA ARG A 52 17.18 -15.01 -14.04
C ARG A 52 15.69 -14.87 -14.36
N VAL A 53 15.18 -13.65 -14.30
CA VAL A 53 13.77 -13.33 -14.56
C VAL A 53 13.69 -12.40 -15.75
N CYS A 54 12.78 -12.66 -16.68
CA CYS A 54 12.59 -11.79 -17.85
C CYS A 54 11.84 -10.49 -17.49
N GLU A 55 12.04 -9.43 -18.29
CA GLU A 55 11.45 -8.11 -18.05
C GLU A 55 9.90 -8.09 -18.06
N ARG A 56 9.26 -9.10 -18.68
CA ARG A 56 7.79 -9.22 -18.75
C ARG A 56 7.12 -9.48 -17.40
N HIS A 57 7.88 -9.95 -16.42
CA HIS A 57 7.37 -10.20 -15.07
C HIS A 57 7.36 -8.95 -14.19
N PHE A 58 7.99 -7.86 -14.65
CA PHE A 58 8.05 -6.58 -13.97
C PHE A 58 7.14 -5.56 -14.65
N LYS A 59 6.63 -4.61 -13.86
CA LYS A 59 5.91 -3.46 -14.41
C LYS A 59 6.91 -2.54 -15.14
N ALA A 60 6.43 -1.83 -16.16
CA ALA A 60 7.28 -0.91 -16.92
C ALA A 60 7.87 0.21 -16.03
N GLU A 61 7.19 0.58 -14.95
CA GLU A 61 7.60 1.61 -13.98
C GLU A 61 8.83 1.21 -13.14
N ASP A 62 8.97 -0.09 -12.90
CA ASP A 62 10.08 -0.68 -12.15
C ASP A 62 11.34 -0.83 -13.00
N ILE A 63 11.22 -0.70 -14.33
CA ILE A 63 12.31 -0.85 -15.28
C ILE A 63 12.87 0.52 -15.65
N VAL A 64 14.08 0.79 -15.20
CA VAL A 64 14.85 2.00 -15.53
C VAL A 64 15.44 1.86 -16.92
N ARG A 65 14.90 2.64 -17.87
CA ARG A 65 15.35 2.71 -19.27
C ARG A 65 16.22 3.91 -19.60
N LYS A 66 16.14 4.99 -18.81
CA LYS A 66 16.86 6.25 -19.05
C LYS A 66 17.64 6.65 -17.80
N THR A 67 18.80 7.26 -17.98
CA THR A 67 19.55 7.95 -16.93
C THR A 67 19.54 9.43 -17.20
N SER A 68 19.12 10.20 -16.21
CA SER A 68 19.24 11.66 -16.20
C SER A 68 20.53 12.06 -15.50
N TYR A 69 21.33 12.90 -16.15
CA TYR A 69 22.48 13.57 -15.56
C TYR A 69 22.27 15.08 -15.65
N ILE A 70 22.60 15.80 -14.58
CA ILE A 70 22.55 17.26 -14.57
C ILE A 70 23.95 17.75 -14.91
N ASP A 71 24.05 18.47 -16.03
CA ASP A 71 25.29 19.16 -16.37
C ASP A 71 25.48 20.36 -15.43
N GLN A 72 26.55 20.33 -14.65
CA GLN A 72 26.84 21.36 -13.65
C GLN A 72 27.16 22.72 -14.27
N ALA A 73 27.62 22.76 -15.52
CA ALA A 73 27.99 23.99 -16.20
C ALA A 73 26.77 24.73 -16.78
N THR A 74 25.78 23.99 -17.30
CA THR A 74 24.62 24.57 -17.99
C THR A 74 23.31 24.45 -17.21
N GLY A 75 23.30 23.71 -16.10
CA GLY A 75 22.10 23.44 -15.30
C GLY A 75 21.05 22.60 -16.04
N ARG A 76 21.36 22.08 -17.23
CA ARG A 76 20.43 21.31 -18.05
C ARG A 76 20.45 19.84 -17.65
N THR A 77 19.28 19.23 -17.59
CA THR A 77 19.16 17.78 -17.39
C THR A 77 19.24 17.06 -18.73
N VAL A 78 20.30 16.30 -18.93
CA VAL A 78 20.49 15.46 -20.11
C VAL A 78 20.03 14.05 -19.78
N ALA A 79 19.04 13.55 -20.52
CA ALA A 79 18.55 12.18 -20.38
C ALA A 79 19.06 11.31 -21.52
N ALA A 80 19.79 10.24 -21.20
CA ALA A 80 20.28 9.27 -22.17
C ALA A 80 19.63 7.89 -21.97
N PRO A 81 19.35 7.13 -23.04
CA PRO A 81 18.87 5.76 -22.94
C PRO A 81 19.98 4.82 -22.46
N LEU A 82 19.64 3.88 -21.58
CA LEU A 82 20.56 2.86 -21.08
C LEU A 82 20.68 1.70 -22.06
N SER A 83 21.93 1.33 -22.41
CA SER A 83 22.21 0.10 -23.17
C SER A 83 21.77 -1.17 -22.43
N ARG A 84 21.91 -1.20 -21.10
CA ARG A 84 21.42 -2.27 -20.22
C ARG A 84 20.35 -1.72 -19.29
N LEU A 85 19.15 -2.26 -19.40
CA LEU A 85 18.05 -1.92 -18.49
C LEU A 85 18.43 -2.30 -17.06
N ARG A 86 17.96 -1.52 -16.10
CA ARG A 86 18.15 -1.76 -14.67
C ARG A 86 16.79 -1.81 -13.99
N LEU A 87 16.65 -2.66 -12.97
CA LEU A 87 15.48 -2.63 -12.10
C LEU A 87 15.69 -1.63 -10.97
N ARG A 88 14.60 -1.04 -10.47
CA ARG A 88 14.60 -0.34 -9.17
C ARG A 88 14.98 -1.30 -8.05
N ALA A 89 15.56 -0.78 -6.96
CA ALA A 89 16.04 -1.59 -5.85
C ALA A 89 14.93 -2.46 -5.21
N GLU A 90 13.71 -1.93 -5.14
CA GLU A 90 12.54 -2.58 -4.53
C GLU A 90 11.62 -3.28 -5.56
N ALA A 91 12.08 -3.46 -6.80
CA ALA A 91 11.28 -4.07 -7.85
C ALA A 91 11.10 -5.58 -7.60
N VAL A 92 9.86 -6.02 -7.49
CA VAL A 92 9.48 -7.42 -7.30
C VAL A 92 8.69 -7.89 -8.54
N PRO A 93 8.91 -9.12 -9.05
CA PRO A 93 8.07 -9.65 -10.13
C PRO A 93 6.63 -9.82 -9.65
N THR A 94 5.70 -9.19 -10.37
CA THR A 94 4.26 -9.16 -10.03
C THR A 94 3.40 -9.78 -11.12
N VAL A 95 3.91 -9.90 -12.35
CA VAL A 95 3.13 -10.37 -13.50
C VAL A 95 3.43 -11.85 -13.79
N PHE A 96 2.41 -12.70 -13.65
CA PHE A 96 2.49 -14.14 -13.95
C PHE A 96 1.30 -14.56 -14.85
N PRO A 97 1.51 -14.70 -16.17
CA PRO A 97 0.42 -14.89 -17.13
C PRO A 97 -0.34 -16.23 -17.00
N ASP A 98 0.34 -17.34 -16.69
CA ASP A 98 -0.35 -18.65 -16.55
C ASP A 98 -0.60 -19.03 -15.10
N CYS A 99 -0.57 -18.04 -14.20
CA CYS A 99 -0.89 -18.21 -12.79
C CYS A 99 -2.27 -17.62 -12.47
N PRO A 100 -3.01 -18.21 -11.52
CA PRO A 100 -4.27 -17.64 -11.07
C PRO A 100 -4.13 -16.17 -10.65
N SER A 101 -5.13 -15.35 -10.97
CA SER A 101 -5.10 -13.90 -10.75
C SER A 101 -4.72 -13.51 -9.32
N TYR A 102 -5.14 -14.28 -8.31
CA TYR A 102 -4.81 -14.03 -6.90
C TYR A 102 -3.31 -14.09 -6.57
N LEU A 103 -2.46 -14.65 -7.44
CA LEU A 103 -0.99 -14.65 -7.32
C LEU A 103 -0.33 -13.50 -8.07
N SER A 104 -0.99 -12.96 -9.09
CA SER A 104 -0.51 -11.85 -9.92
C SER A 104 -1.03 -10.50 -9.44
N ILE A 105 -1.92 -10.49 -8.45
CA ILE A 105 -2.47 -9.28 -7.85
C ILE A 105 -1.47 -8.72 -6.85
N GLU A 106 -1.27 -7.40 -6.94
CA GLU A 106 -0.71 -6.57 -5.88
C GLU A 106 -1.46 -6.89 -4.59
N SER A 107 -0.88 -7.78 -3.77
CA SER A 107 -1.57 -8.36 -2.63
C SER A 107 -2.21 -7.23 -1.85
N SER A 108 -3.55 -7.21 -1.73
CA SER A 108 -4.23 -6.26 -0.87
C SER A 108 -3.56 -6.37 0.49
N ARG A 109 -2.80 -5.34 0.88
CA ARG A 109 -2.07 -5.38 2.14
C ARG A 109 -3.11 -5.54 3.22
N ARG A 110 -3.05 -6.66 3.93
CA ARG A 110 -3.85 -6.81 5.14
C ARG A 110 -3.40 -5.68 6.05
N GLU A 111 -4.35 -4.82 6.42
CA GLU A 111 -4.14 -3.73 7.38
C GLU A 111 -3.44 -4.32 8.61
N ASP A 112 -2.36 -3.69 9.06
CA ASP A 112 -1.66 -4.17 10.23
C ASP A 112 -2.60 -4.08 11.45
N PRO A 113 -2.44 -4.98 12.44
CA PRO A 113 -3.34 -5.02 13.58
C PRO A 113 -3.43 -3.68 14.33
N GLU A 114 -2.36 -2.88 14.33
CA GLU A 114 -2.30 -1.60 15.03
C GLU A 114 -3.11 -0.53 14.31
N SER A 115 -2.90 -0.35 13.01
CA SER A 115 -3.68 0.55 12.17
C SER A 115 -5.16 0.22 12.22
N LYS A 116 -5.50 -1.08 12.22
CA LYS A 116 -6.89 -1.52 12.36
C LYS A 116 -7.49 -1.11 13.72
N ARG A 117 -6.73 -1.26 14.82
CA ARG A 117 -7.16 -0.81 16.15
C ARG A 117 -7.35 0.70 16.21
N MET A 118 -6.35 1.46 15.75
CA MET A 118 -6.39 2.91 15.72
C MET A 118 -7.59 3.46 14.93
N ARG A 119 -7.90 2.85 13.78
CA ARG A 119 -9.07 3.22 12.98
C ARG A 119 -10.39 2.96 13.70
N LEU A 120 -10.50 1.86 14.42
CA LEU A 120 -11.70 1.53 15.20
C LEU A 120 -11.85 2.46 16.41
N GLU A 121 -10.76 2.76 17.11
CA GLU A 121 -10.74 3.70 18.23
C GLU A 121 -11.12 5.11 17.77
N ALA A 122 -10.53 5.60 16.67
CA ALA A 122 -10.88 6.90 16.09
C ALA A 122 -12.36 6.98 15.70
N ALA A 123 -12.89 5.94 15.04
CA ALA A 123 -14.31 5.88 14.67
C ALA A 123 -15.23 5.83 15.91
N SER A 124 -14.80 5.22 17.01
CA SER A 124 -15.55 5.23 18.26
C SER A 124 -15.55 6.61 18.91
N LEU A 125 -14.40 7.29 18.95
CA LEU A 125 -14.27 8.63 19.51
C LEU A 125 -15.10 9.65 18.73
N GLU A 126 -15.08 9.59 17.40
CA GLU A 126 -15.87 10.48 16.54
C GLU A 126 -17.37 10.37 16.81
N LYS A 127 -17.88 9.14 17.01
CA LYS A 127 -19.28 8.92 17.38
C LYS A 127 -19.64 9.53 18.72
N VAL A 128 -18.81 9.31 19.74
CA VAL A 128 -19.03 9.85 21.09
C VAL A 128 -19.01 11.38 21.08
N LEU A 129 -18.09 11.99 20.33
CA LEU A 129 -18.03 13.45 20.17
C LEU A 129 -19.28 13.99 19.46
N ALA A 130 -19.72 13.34 18.39
CA ALA A 130 -20.93 13.73 17.67
C ALA A 130 -22.17 13.62 18.57
N GLU A 131 -22.31 12.54 19.33
CA GLU A 131 -23.40 12.36 20.29
C GLU A 131 -23.37 13.44 21.37
N SER A 132 -22.20 13.73 21.95
CA SER A 132 -22.04 14.78 22.98
C SER A 132 -22.39 16.17 22.46
N ILE A 133 -21.99 16.51 21.24
CA ILE A 133 -22.34 17.79 20.62
C ILE A 133 -23.86 17.88 20.38
N LEU A 134 -24.47 16.78 19.96
CA LEU A 134 -25.92 16.73 19.72
C LEU A 134 -26.72 16.84 21.01
N THR A 135 -26.30 16.19 22.11
CA THR A 135 -26.97 16.31 23.40
C THR A 135 -26.84 17.72 23.97
N ALA A 136 -25.64 18.30 23.93
CA ALA A 136 -25.40 19.66 24.42
C ALA A 136 -26.28 20.69 23.68
N LYS A 137 -26.40 20.57 22.35
CA LYS A 137 -27.28 21.44 21.56
C LYS A 137 -28.76 21.29 21.91
N LYS A 138 -29.20 20.08 22.25
CA LYS A 138 -30.59 19.82 22.66
C LYS A 138 -30.89 20.41 24.03
N GLU A 139 -29.96 20.28 24.97
CA GLU A 139 -30.07 20.86 26.31
C GLU A 139 -30.07 22.38 26.23
N GLU A 140 -29.16 22.98 25.45
CA GLU A 140 -29.16 24.44 25.21
C GLU A 140 -30.49 24.93 24.62
N GLU A 141 -31.08 24.19 23.67
CA GLU A 141 -32.39 24.53 23.12
C GLU A 141 -33.53 24.38 24.15
N ALA A 142 -33.45 23.38 25.03
CA ALA A 142 -34.43 23.20 26.11
C ALA A 142 -34.32 24.30 27.19
N ASP A 143 -33.12 24.80 27.43
CA ASP A 143 -32.83 25.87 28.39
C ASP A 143 -33.07 27.28 27.81
N LYS A 144 -33.36 27.40 26.51
CA LYS A 144 -33.76 28.67 25.89
C LYS A 144 -35.15 29.09 26.39
N LEU A 145 -35.17 30.13 27.22
CA LEU A 145 -36.37 30.88 27.51
C LEU A 145 -36.63 31.86 26.35
N CYS A 146 -37.68 31.57 25.58
CA CYS A 146 -37.97 32.29 24.33
C CYS A 146 -38.78 33.57 24.56
N ASP A 147 -39.51 33.69 25.68
CA ASP A 147 -40.31 34.89 25.99
C ASP A 147 -40.27 35.30 27.47
N LEU A 148 -40.48 36.60 27.72
CA LEU A 148 -40.62 37.19 29.07
C LEU A 148 -41.72 36.53 29.92
N LYS A 149 -42.71 35.89 29.28
CA LYS A 149 -43.78 35.15 29.96
C LYS A 149 -43.29 33.87 30.62
N ASP A 150 -42.29 33.20 30.04
CA ASP A 150 -41.74 31.93 30.54
C ASP A 150 -40.96 32.12 31.85
N VAL A 151 -40.32 33.30 31.99
CA VAL A 151 -39.64 33.73 33.22
C VAL A 151 -40.65 33.94 34.36
N GLN A 152 -41.81 34.52 34.04
CA GLN A 152 -42.86 34.83 35.02
C GLN A 152 -43.53 33.57 35.57
N THR A 153 -43.85 32.60 34.70
CA THR A 153 -44.36 31.27 35.10
C THR A 153 -43.37 30.46 35.95
N SER A 154 -42.07 30.63 35.71
CA SER A 154 -41.01 29.94 36.49
C SER A 154 -40.86 30.50 37.92
N PHE A 155 -41.30 31.74 38.14
CA PHE A 155 -41.31 32.39 39.46
C PHE A 155 -42.57 32.03 40.25
N GLU A 156 -43.72 31.95 39.55
CA GLU A 156 -45.01 31.55 40.15
C GLU A 156 -45.05 30.06 40.56
N ALA A 157 -44.35 29.17 39.86
CA ALA A 157 -44.27 27.74 40.21
C ALA A 157 -43.41 27.42 41.46
N LYS A 158 -42.71 28.41 42.02
CA LYS A 158 -41.83 28.25 43.19
C LYS A 158 -42.39 28.88 44.48
N SER A 159 -43.60 29.46 44.43
CA SER A 159 -44.30 30.02 45.59
C SER A 159 -45.44 29.11 46.06
#